data_AF-A0A013WCU6-F1
#
_entry.id   AF-A0A013WCU6-F1
#
_cell.length_a   1.000
_cell.length_b   1.000
_cell.length_c   1.000
_cell.angle_alpha   90.00
_cell.angle_beta   90.00
_cell.angle_gamma   90.00
#
_symmetry.space_group_name_H-M   'P 1'
#
loop_
_entity.id
_entity.type
_entity.pdbx_description
1 polymer ?
#
loop_
_entity_poly.entity_id
_entity_poly.type
_entity_poly.pdbx_seq_one_letter_code
_entity_poly.pdbx_strand_id
1 'polypeptide(L)'
;MRRRRVKRVELYQKVRHAVLIDGMSRPGRSGVFWVVNSTTTVDKMLVFPEPPQHGRCGVTYSRKLAGFTEIIDQILIDDRTVHSKQRHTGGRIFERLRDEHGSPGASRLCESM
;
A
#
# COMPACT_ATOMS: atom_id res chain seq x y z
N MET A 1 -13.58 -31.64 -10.92
CA MET A 1 -14.26 -30.42 -10.44
C MET A 1 -13.51 -29.18 -10.97
N ARG A 2 -13.99 -28.52 -12.04
CA ARG A 2 -13.25 -27.42 -12.68
C ARG A 2 -13.29 -26.18 -11.79
N ARG A 3 -12.12 -25.72 -11.30
CA ARG A 3 -11.95 -24.38 -10.72
C ARG A 3 -12.24 -23.34 -11.80
N ARG A 4 -13.49 -22.91 -11.92
CA ARG A 4 -13.85 -21.82 -12.83
C ARG A 4 -13.26 -20.54 -12.23
N ARG A 5 -12.21 -20.01 -12.86
CA ARG A 5 -11.58 -18.75 -12.47
C ARG A 5 -12.60 -17.64 -12.69
N VAL A 6 -13.30 -17.23 -11.64
CA VAL A 6 -14.27 -16.13 -11.68
C VAL A 6 -13.48 -14.83 -11.67
N LYS A 7 -13.79 -13.90 -12.58
CA LYS A 7 -13.17 -12.56 -12.52
C LYS A 7 -13.65 -11.83 -11.27
N ARG A 8 -12.80 -10.96 -10.69
CA ARG A 8 -13.15 -10.23 -9.45
C ARG A 8 -14.43 -9.39 -9.59
N VAL A 9 -14.65 -8.77 -10.73
CA VAL A 9 -15.86 -7.95 -10.97
C VAL A 9 -17.12 -8.82 -11.00
N GLU A 10 -17.08 -9.98 -11.67
CA GLU A 10 -18.19 -10.93 -11.72
C GLU A 10 -18.57 -11.47 -10.32
N LEU A 11 -17.58 -11.61 -9.43
CA LEU A 11 -17.79 -12.00 -8.05
C LEU A 11 -18.63 -10.97 -7.28
N TYR A 12 -18.32 -9.68 -7.45
CA TYR A 12 -19.04 -8.58 -6.79
C TYR A 12 -20.49 -8.53 -7.26
N GLN A 13 -20.73 -8.65 -8.57
CA GLN A 13 -22.07 -8.65 -9.14
C GLN A 13 -22.92 -9.82 -8.62
N LYS A 14 -22.36 -11.04 -8.59
CA LYS A 14 -23.07 -12.23 -8.08
C LYS A 14 -23.41 -12.11 -6.61
N VAL A 15 -22.48 -11.58 -5.81
CA VAL A 15 -22.71 -11.33 -4.39
C VAL A 15 -23.83 -10.32 -4.19
N ARG A 16 -23.85 -9.20 -4.93
CA ARG A 16 -24.91 -8.18 -4.83
C ARG A 16 -26.27 -8.70 -5.25
N HIS A 17 -26.36 -9.32 -6.43
CA HIS A 17 -27.61 -9.89 -6.94
C HIS A 17 -28.25 -10.78 -5.88
N ALA A 18 -27.43 -11.64 -5.30
CA ALA A 18 -27.94 -12.63 -4.39
C ALA A 18 -28.28 -12.06 -2.99
N VAL A 19 -27.81 -10.84 -2.63
CA VAL A 19 -28.20 -10.15 -1.36
C VAL A 19 -29.46 -9.33 -1.61
N LEU A 20 -29.45 -8.54 -2.68
CA LEU A 20 -30.48 -7.53 -2.95
C LEU A 20 -31.74 -8.12 -3.60
N ILE A 21 -31.59 -9.17 -4.41
CA ILE A 21 -32.70 -9.78 -5.17
C ILE A 21 -33.12 -11.09 -4.51
N ASP A 22 -32.17 -11.99 -4.23
CA ASP A 22 -32.49 -13.33 -3.69
C ASP A 22 -32.74 -13.31 -2.16
N GLY A 23 -32.64 -12.15 -1.49
CA GLY A 23 -32.99 -11.98 -0.07
C GLY A 23 -32.12 -12.75 0.93
N MET A 24 -30.98 -13.30 0.50
CA MET A 24 -30.13 -14.11 1.39
C MET A 24 -29.41 -13.26 2.43
N SER A 25 -29.32 -13.79 3.66
CA SER A 25 -28.65 -13.12 4.78
C SER A 25 -27.14 -12.97 4.57
N ARG A 26 -26.56 -11.87 5.08
CA ARG A 26 -25.13 -11.54 4.95
C ARG A 26 -24.19 -12.69 5.40
N PRO A 27 -24.44 -13.39 6.53
CA PRO A 27 -23.58 -14.50 6.98
C PRO A 27 -23.72 -15.77 6.14
N GLY A 28 -24.91 -16.05 5.60
CA GLY A 28 -25.14 -17.25 4.78
C GLY A 28 -24.34 -17.23 3.47
N ARG A 29 -24.06 -16.05 2.92
CA ARG A 29 -23.38 -15.89 1.64
C ARG A 29 -21.89 -16.25 1.66
N SER A 30 -21.18 -16.00 2.76
CA SER A 30 -19.76 -16.36 2.85
C SER A 30 -19.53 -17.88 2.82
N GLY A 31 -20.52 -18.67 3.26
CA GLY A 31 -20.50 -20.12 3.12
C GLY A 31 -20.78 -20.62 1.70
N VAL A 32 -21.57 -19.88 0.91
CA VAL A 32 -21.99 -20.27 -0.46
C VAL A 32 -20.91 -19.95 -1.49
N PHE A 33 -20.18 -18.85 -1.31
CA PHE A 33 -19.09 -18.47 -2.20
C PHE A 33 -17.73 -18.83 -1.57
N TRP A 34 -17.11 -19.91 -2.05
CA TRP A 34 -15.78 -20.38 -1.61
C TRP A 34 -14.65 -19.34 -1.74
N VAL A 35 -14.86 -18.24 -2.46
CA VAL A 35 -13.90 -17.14 -2.63
C VAL A 35 -14.05 -16.07 -1.54
N VAL A 36 -15.18 -16.00 -0.84
CA VAL A 36 -15.54 -14.88 0.05
C VAL A 36 -15.83 -15.39 1.45
N ASN A 37 -14.79 -15.64 2.24
CA ASN A 37 -14.97 -16.24 3.58
C ASN A 37 -15.31 -15.23 4.69
N SER A 38 -15.31 -13.92 4.41
CA SER A 38 -15.53 -12.88 5.44
C SER A 38 -16.76 -12.01 5.14
N THR A 39 -17.59 -11.79 6.17
CA THR A 39 -18.72 -10.86 6.15
C THR A 39 -18.29 -9.43 5.84
N THR A 40 -17.15 -8.99 6.37
CA THR A 40 -16.57 -7.66 6.06
C THR A 40 -16.22 -7.47 4.58
N THR A 41 -15.91 -8.57 3.87
CA THR A 41 -15.68 -8.53 2.42
C THR A 41 -17.00 -8.42 1.66
N VAL A 42 -18.07 -9.07 2.14
CA VAL A 42 -19.42 -8.93 1.56
C VAL A 42 -19.93 -7.49 1.72
N ASP A 43 -19.73 -6.87 2.88
CA ASP A 43 -20.12 -5.46 3.08
C ASP A 43 -19.38 -4.52 2.12
N LYS A 44 -18.08 -4.72 1.91
CA LYS A 44 -17.33 -3.99 0.87
C LYS A 44 -17.90 -4.21 -0.52
N MET A 45 -18.31 -5.44 -0.85
CA MET A 45 -18.91 -5.75 -2.15
C MET A 45 -20.26 -5.07 -2.36
N LEU A 46 -21.01 -4.80 -1.30
CA LEU A 46 -22.27 -4.06 -1.35
C LEU A 46 -22.03 -2.56 -1.54
N VAL A 47 -21.02 -1.99 -0.88
CA VAL A 47 -20.73 -0.54 -0.89
C VAL A 47 -20.04 -0.09 -2.18
N PHE A 48 -19.01 -0.82 -2.63
CA PHE A 48 -18.19 -0.39 -3.75
C PHE A 48 -18.67 -1.03 -5.06
N PRO A 49 -18.95 -0.27 -6.14
CA PRO A 49 -19.41 -0.81 -7.42
C PRO A 49 -18.37 -1.69 -8.11
N GLU A 50 -17.09 -1.34 -7.94
CA GLU A 50 -15.94 -2.09 -8.41
C GLU A 50 -15.12 -2.61 -7.23
N PRO A 51 -14.39 -3.74 -7.38
CA PRO A 51 -13.48 -4.20 -6.34
C PRO A 51 -12.48 -3.10 -5.99
N PRO A 52 -12.40 -2.65 -4.72
CA PRO A 52 -11.46 -1.61 -4.33
C PRO A 52 -10.05 -2.08 -4.64
N GLN A 53 -9.26 -1.18 -5.23
CA GLN A 53 -7.87 -1.47 -5.52
C GLN A 53 -7.15 -1.81 -4.22
N HIS A 54 -6.52 -2.97 -4.18
CA HIS A 54 -5.80 -3.41 -3.00
C HIS A 54 -4.49 -2.63 -2.94
N GLY A 55 -4.35 -1.79 -1.92
CA GLY A 55 -3.17 -0.94 -1.74
C GLY A 55 -3.36 -0.02 -0.54
N ARG A 56 -2.24 0.48 -0.01
CA ARG A 56 -2.27 1.60 0.93
C ARG A 56 -2.49 2.87 0.11
N CYS A 57 -3.49 3.66 0.45
CA CYS A 57 -3.68 4.98 -0.16
C CYS A 57 -2.91 6.00 0.69
N GLY A 58 -1.96 6.72 0.09
CA GLY A 58 -1.16 7.75 0.75
C GLY A 58 0.33 7.41 0.93
N VAL A 59 1.11 8.42 1.32
CA VAL A 59 2.55 8.28 1.57
C VAL A 59 2.75 7.62 2.93
N THR A 60 3.33 6.42 2.95
CA THR A 60 3.66 5.73 4.21
C THR A 60 5.16 5.85 4.45
N TYR A 61 5.56 6.67 5.43
CA TYR A 61 6.93 6.70 5.90
C TYR A 61 7.13 5.61 6.97
N SER A 62 8.28 4.94 6.93
CA SER A 62 8.68 4.08 8.05
C SER A 62 8.81 4.95 9.30
N ARG A 63 8.38 4.44 10.47
CA ARG A 63 8.51 5.16 11.76
C ARG A 63 9.92 5.71 12.00
N LYS A 64 10.94 5.01 11.50
CA LYS A 64 12.35 5.43 11.58
C LYS A 64 12.70 6.63 10.70
N LEU A 65 12.04 6.79 9.55
CA LEU A 65 12.30 7.86 8.58
C LEU A 65 11.37 9.06 8.77
N ALA A 66 10.25 8.89 9.47
CA ALA A 66 9.26 9.95 9.69
C ALA A 66 9.82 11.20 10.40
N GLY A 67 10.87 11.07 11.21
CA GLY A 67 11.54 12.21 11.85
C GLY A 67 12.60 12.91 10.98
N PHE A 68 12.97 12.31 9.84
CA PHE A 68 14.05 12.81 8.98
C PHE A 68 13.56 13.29 7.62
N THR A 69 12.26 13.13 7.31
CA THR A 69 11.68 13.50 6.01
C THR A 69 11.87 14.97 5.68
N GLU A 70 11.65 15.87 6.64
CA GLU A 70 11.79 17.31 6.43
C GLU A 70 13.25 17.70 6.11
N ILE A 71 14.21 17.09 6.81
CA ILE A 71 15.64 17.35 6.61
C ILE A 71 16.10 16.81 5.25
N ILE A 72 15.66 15.60 4.88
CA ILE A 72 15.95 15.01 3.57
C ILE A 72 15.38 15.90 2.45
N ASP A 73 14.15 16.39 2.60
CA ASP A 73 13.52 17.23 1.59
C ASP A 73 14.28 18.56 1.42
N GLN A 74 14.75 19.18 2.49
CA GLN A 74 15.59 20.38 2.41
C GLN A 74 16.92 20.10 1.68
N ILE A 75 17.62 19.02 2.03
CA ILE A 75 18.87 18.65 1.36
C ILE A 75 18.65 18.39 -0.13
N LEU A 76 17.54 17.75 -0.51
CA LEU A 76 17.18 17.50 -1.91
C LEU A 76 16.75 18.77 -2.66
N ILE A 77 16.23 19.79 -1.97
CA ILE A 77 15.94 21.11 -2.55
C ILE A 77 17.26 21.83 -2.82
N ASP A 78 18.16 21.86 -1.84
CA ASP A 78 19.46 22.51 -1.95
C ASP A 78 20.29 21.86 -3.09
N ASP A 79 20.31 20.54 -3.19
CA ASP A 79 21.02 19.81 -4.24
C ASP A 79 20.50 20.10 -5.65
N ARG A 80 19.24 20.50 -5.80
CA ARG A 80 18.70 20.89 -7.10
C ARG A 80 19.30 22.21 -7.60
N THR A 81 19.73 23.08 -6.70
CA THR A 81 20.38 24.36 -7.01
C THR A 81 21.86 24.19 -7.36
N VAL A 82 22.45 23.08 -6.93
CA VAL A 82 23.86 22.76 -7.10
C VAL A 82 24.11 22.02 -8.43
N HIS A 83 25.30 22.21 -9.01
CA HIS A 83 25.72 21.53 -10.24
C HIS A 83 25.67 19.99 -10.09
N SER A 84 25.34 19.27 -11.15
CA SER A 84 25.04 17.82 -11.10
C SER A 84 26.14 16.96 -10.47
N LYS A 85 27.42 17.34 -10.61
CA LYS A 85 28.58 16.66 -10.00
C LYS A 85 28.75 16.89 -8.49
N GLN A 86 28.10 17.91 -7.94
CA GLN A 86 28.19 18.32 -6.54
C GLN A 86 26.92 17.97 -5.75
N ARG A 87 25.97 17.28 -6.38
CA ARG A 87 24.77 16.76 -5.70
C ARG A 87 25.16 15.63 -4.76
N HIS A 88 24.57 15.60 -3.59
CA HIS A 88 24.81 14.53 -2.64
C HIS A 88 24.20 13.22 -3.16
N THR A 89 24.99 12.16 -3.17
CA THR A 89 24.48 10.81 -3.35
C THR A 89 23.72 10.40 -2.08
N GLY A 90 22.71 9.53 -2.18
CA GLY A 90 21.94 9.06 -1.01
C GLY A 90 22.81 8.55 0.16
N GLY A 91 24.00 8.01 -0.11
CA GLY A 91 24.98 7.65 0.93
C GLY A 91 25.51 8.84 1.74
N ARG A 92 25.80 9.98 1.09
CA ARG A 92 26.28 11.20 1.76
C ARG A 92 25.20 11.86 2.62
N ILE A 93 23.96 11.87 2.11
CA ILE A 93 22.80 12.34 2.87
C ILE A 93 22.62 11.47 4.13
N PHE A 94 22.78 10.15 4.00
CA PHE A 94 22.67 9.22 5.13
C PHE A 94 23.80 9.38 6.17
N GLU A 95 25.06 9.55 5.73
CA GLU A 95 26.19 9.84 6.62
C GLU A 95 25.95 11.12 7.42
N ARG A 96 25.53 12.19 6.75
CA ARG A 96 25.22 13.48 7.39
C ARG A 96 24.08 13.38 8.40
N LEU A 97 23.00 12.66 8.07
CA LEU A 97 21.89 12.39 8.99
C LEU A 97 22.31 11.56 10.20
N ARG A 98 23.28 10.64 10.03
CA ARG A 98 23.82 9.84 11.13
C ARG A 98 24.66 10.71 12.07
N ASP A 99 25.51 11.56 11.52
CA ASP A 99 26.48 12.34 12.28
C ASP A 99 25.81 13.53 13.00
N GLU A 100 24.84 14.20 12.37
CA GLU A 100 24.15 15.37 12.97
C GLU A 100 22.95 14.98 13.86
N HIS A 101 22.22 13.92 13.52
CA HIS A 101 20.93 13.61 14.16
C HIS A 101 20.86 12.22 14.81
N GLY A 102 21.97 11.48 14.88
CA GLY A 102 22.06 10.22 15.62
C GLY A 102 21.10 9.13 15.11
N SER A 103 20.90 9.04 13.79
CA SER A 103 19.95 8.09 13.19
C SER A 103 20.29 6.63 13.56
N PRO A 104 19.35 5.87 14.19
CA PRO A 104 19.57 4.48 14.54
C PRO A 104 19.50 3.61 13.27
N GLY A 105 20.69 3.42 12.71
CA GLY A 105 21.10 2.59 11.58
C GLY A 105 20.09 1.63 10.94
N ALA A 106 20.07 1.69 9.61
CA ALA A 106 19.96 0.50 8.77
C ALA A 106 20.84 0.69 7.53
N SER A 107 22.17 0.60 7.73
CA SER A 107 23.14 0.44 6.65
C SER A 107 22.98 -0.94 6.02
N ARG A 108 22.02 -1.10 5.11
CA ARG A 108 21.92 -2.33 4.30
C ARG A 108 21.26 -2.10 2.95
N LEU A 109 21.66 -1.05 2.22
CA LEU A 109 21.31 -0.93 0.79
C LEU A 109 22.43 -0.33 -0.09
N CYS A 110 23.63 -0.05 0.43
CA CYS A 110 24.79 0.28 -0.39
C CYS A 110 25.61 -0.99 -0.70
N GLU A 111 24.99 -1.97 -1.34
CA GLU A 111 25.73 -3.10 -1.93
C GLU A 111 24.94 -3.66 -3.12
N SER A 112 24.61 -2.80 -4.09
CA SER A 112 24.16 -3.14 -5.45
C SER A 112 23.79 -1.87 -6.22
N MET A 113 24.77 -1.03 -6.56
CA MET A 113 24.70 -0.06 -7.66
C MET A 113 26.10 0.11 -8.26
#